data_AF-A0A8H4P7Q4-F1
#
_entry.id   AF-A0A8H4P7Q4-F1
#
_cell.length_a   1.000
_cell.length_b   1.000
_cell.length_c   1.000
_cell.angle_alpha   90.00
_cell.angle_beta   90.00
_cell.angle_gamma   90.00
#
_symmetry.space_group_name_H-M   'P 1'
#
loop_
_entity.id
_entity.type
_entity.pdbx_description
1 polymer ?
#
loop_
_entity_poly.entity_id
_entity_poly.type
_entity_poly.pdbx_seq_one_letter_code
_entity_poly.pdbx_strand_id
1 'polypeptide(L)'
;MSEFESQSLGHSPLPGFAGLLTLSMPSVNFWYSSTFWLYLFIGLWVHRYLRLLVHCVSHWTYKSKPIPSKPTFTSKDVTVVIPTIHNAFEELRPSLESILACEPAELILVTTHDKRKDLQRLADSLVFPKVRVLDTPIANKRLQVCEALPKVETPITIMADDDVTWPSTLMPWILAPFEDPQIGGVGTCQRVRREHDGSWSTKAWNWLGAAYIERRNFEISATHNIDGGTSCMSGRTGAYRSEILSSHDFLHGFKNEKWRKWILNADDDNFVTRWLVSHQWKTWIQYEKECEIETTLENSTKFLYQCSRWARSNWRSNWTSMVTERYIWKQQLWCTYALHFATFTSLAFVVDPLLLASCWWGTADWDIQNRRYAFWTQFVFMFAFTKTVKLMGLFIRNPSDVMFLPVSVIFGYFHGLVKLYALVTLNMTSWGSRADGDANDEQRLAPAPQPSIVLKTPPGKGSLIRYNARQKGRLPQAQKVAWEKSDYAAYDSSTSHHQKKDGSADTDGRPCKRLVGQKFLLLLRDDEDAFPVDGR
;
A
#
# COMPACT_ATOMS: atom_id res chain seq x y z
N MET A 1 73.36 53.23 -37.70
CA MET A 1 72.43 53.36 -38.84
C MET A 1 71.32 52.35 -38.60
N SER A 2 70.28 52.79 -37.88
CA SER A 2 68.97 53.28 -38.40
C SER A 2 68.00 52.10 -38.47
N GLU A 3 67.08 52.00 -37.50
CA GLU A 3 65.63 52.30 -37.64
C GLU A 3 64.90 51.24 -38.50
N PHE A 4 63.76 50.67 -38.13
CA PHE A 4 62.49 51.37 -37.92
C PHE A 4 61.46 50.47 -37.18
N GLU A 5 60.67 51.09 -36.31
CA GLU A 5 59.41 50.57 -35.79
C GLU A 5 58.35 50.45 -36.89
N SER A 6 57.40 49.52 -36.74
CA SER A 6 56.02 49.78 -37.18
C SER A 6 55.03 49.21 -36.16
N GLN A 7 54.31 50.13 -35.50
CA GLN A 7 53.09 49.84 -34.76
C GLN A 7 51.91 49.75 -35.74
N SER A 8 51.03 48.78 -35.52
CA SER A 8 49.70 48.71 -36.12
C SER A 8 48.69 48.37 -35.02
N LEU A 9 47.84 49.34 -34.70
CA LEU A 9 46.67 49.23 -33.84
C LEU A 9 45.59 48.36 -34.52
N GLY A 10 45.01 47.41 -33.78
CA GLY A 10 43.89 46.62 -34.26
C GLY A 10 43.14 45.89 -33.14
N HIS A 11 42.14 46.59 -32.59
CA HIS A 11 40.93 46.09 -31.90
C HIS A 11 40.95 44.79 -31.08
N SER A 12 40.76 44.95 -29.77
CA SER A 12 40.23 43.93 -28.86
C SER A 12 38.82 43.49 -29.26
N PRO A 13 38.52 42.17 -29.21
CA PRO A 13 37.22 41.68 -28.78
C PRO A 13 37.32 41.01 -27.40
N LEU A 14 36.24 41.18 -26.66
CA LEU A 14 35.96 40.73 -25.30
C LEU A 14 36.30 39.25 -25.02
N PRO A 15 36.60 38.87 -23.76
CA PRO A 15 36.80 37.48 -23.38
C PRO A 15 35.50 36.70 -23.53
N GLY A 16 35.50 35.76 -24.48
CA GLY A 16 34.41 34.82 -24.68
C GLY A 16 34.22 33.93 -23.44
N PHE A 17 33.00 33.96 -22.90
CA PHE A 17 32.46 33.02 -21.93
C PHE A 17 32.40 31.59 -22.52
N ALA A 18 33.54 30.92 -22.63
CA ALA A 18 33.65 29.51 -23.02
C ALA A 18 34.37 28.67 -21.95
N GLY A 19 34.15 29.00 -20.68
CA GLY A 19 34.80 28.38 -19.52
C GLY A 19 33.85 27.74 -18.51
N LEU A 20 32.61 27.40 -18.90
CA LEU A 20 31.69 26.67 -18.02
C LEU A 20 31.03 25.53 -18.81
N LEU A 21 31.08 24.32 -18.23
CA LEU A 21 30.47 23.06 -18.69
C LEU A 21 31.30 22.18 -19.64
N THR A 22 32.55 21.89 -19.29
CA THR A 22 33.05 20.53 -19.49
C THR A 22 32.56 19.67 -18.32
N LEU A 23 31.42 18.99 -18.51
CA LEU A 23 31.05 17.88 -17.64
C LEU A 23 32.09 16.77 -17.90
N SER A 24 33.17 16.75 -17.12
CA SER A 24 34.16 15.66 -17.18
C SER A 24 33.42 14.35 -16.90
N MET A 25 33.21 13.55 -17.95
CA MET A 25 32.82 12.15 -17.80
C MET A 25 33.80 11.50 -16.82
N PRO A 26 33.34 10.85 -15.73
CA PRO A 26 34.24 10.20 -14.78
C PRO A 26 35.13 9.24 -15.55
N SER A 27 36.45 9.37 -15.39
CA SER A 27 37.38 8.41 -16.01
C SER A 27 37.00 6.99 -15.55
N VAL A 28 37.11 5.99 -16.43
CA VAL A 28 36.86 4.58 -16.10
C VAL A 28 37.74 4.06 -14.93
N ASN A 29 38.81 4.78 -14.58
CA ASN A 29 39.66 4.49 -13.42
C ASN A 29 39.07 4.97 -12.07
N PHE A 30 38.07 5.85 -12.09
CA PHE A 30 37.47 6.42 -10.88
C PHE A 30 36.79 5.37 -10.00
N TRP A 31 36.20 4.34 -10.60
CA TRP A 31 35.49 3.26 -9.91
C TRP A 31 36.44 2.30 -9.16
N TYR A 32 37.74 2.37 -9.44
CA TYR A 32 38.78 1.61 -8.73
C TYR A 32 39.38 2.38 -7.55
N SER A 33 39.04 3.67 -7.39
CA SER A 33 39.56 4.48 -6.29
C SER A 33 38.84 4.17 -4.98
N SER A 34 39.61 4.02 -3.89
CA SER A 34 39.11 3.95 -2.51
C SER A 34 38.18 5.13 -2.20
N THR A 35 38.52 6.32 -2.66
CA THR A 35 37.71 7.55 -2.51
C THR A 35 36.31 7.41 -3.09
N PHE A 36 36.15 6.79 -4.26
CA PHE A 36 34.83 6.55 -4.85
C PHE A 36 33.98 5.62 -3.97
N TRP A 37 34.56 4.49 -3.55
CA TRP A 37 33.87 3.52 -2.70
C TRP A 37 33.51 4.10 -1.33
N LEU A 38 34.35 4.98 -0.78
CA LEU A 38 34.06 5.69 0.46
C LEU A 38 32.86 6.64 0.29
N TYR A 39 32.82 7.45 -0.78
CA TYR A 39 31.67 8.31 -1.04
C TYR A 39 30.39 7.51 -1.32
N LEU A 40 30.50 6.39 -2.04
CA LEU A 40 29.37 5.49 -2.26
C LEU A 40 28.88 4.91 -0.93
N PHE A 41 29.79 4.46 -0.06
CA PHE A 41 29.47 3.95 1.27
C PHE A 41 28.74 5.02 2.09
N ILE A 42 29.28 6.24 2.18
CA ILE A 42 28.67 7.35 2.92
C ILE A 42 27.29 7.67 2.35
N GLY A 43 27.15 7.78 1.03
CA GLY A 43 25.88 8.07 0.37
C GLY A 43 24.81 7.01 0.66
N LEU A 44 25.17 5.72 0.52
CA LEU A 44 24.28 4.60 0.84
C LEU A 44 23.94 4.54 2.34
N TRP A 45 24.93 4.78 3.20
CA TRP A 45 24.77 4.73 4.64
C TRP A 45 23.82 5.84 5.11
N VAL A 46 24.02 7.07 4.65
CA VAL A 46 23.14 8.20 4.95
C VAL A 46 21.73 7.94 4.40
N HIS A 47 21.60 7.58 3.12
CA HIS A 47 20.31 7.30 2.50
C HIS A 47 19.50 6.24 3.26
N ARG A 48 20.18 5.18 3.73
CA ARG A 48 19.50 4.06 4.40
C ARG A 48 19.25 4.32 5.88
N TYR A 49 20.26 4.79 6.61
CA TYR A 49 20.27 4.79 8.06
C TYR A 49 19.87 6.11 8.69
N LEU A 50 20.03 7.26 8.01
CA LEU A 50 19.52 8.53 8.52
C LEU A 50 18.02 8.43 8.82
N ARG A 51 17.25 7.97 7.83
CA ARG A 51 15.81 7.71 8.00
C ARG A 51 15.54 6.74 9.14
N LEU A 52 16.30 5.64 9.24
CA LEU A 52 16.09 4.65 10.31
C LEU A 52 16.28 5.26 11.69
N LEU A 53 17.39 5.99 11.91
CA LEU A 53 17.72 6.61 13.18
C LEU A 53 16.70 7.69 13.56
N VAL A 54 16.32 8.54 12.61
CA VAL A 54 15.25 9.54 12.82
C VAL A 54 13.92 8.85 13.14
N HIS A 55 13.57 7.76 12.46
CA HIS A 55 12.37 7.00 12.78
C HIS A 55 12.43 6.35 14.17
N CYS A 56 13.60 5.90 14.64
CA CYS A 56 13.73 5.37 16.01
C CYS A 56 13.39 6.44 17.04
N VAL A 57 14.01 7.61 16.94
CA VAL A 57 13.74 8.74 17.85
C VAL A 57 12.27 9.14 17.77
N SER A 58 11.75 9.28 16.55
CA SER A 58 10.37 9.69 16.31
C SER A 58 9.35 8.68 16.83
N HIS A 59 9.54 7.39 16.57
CA HIS A 59 8.66 6.32 17.04
C HIS A 59 8.64 6.24 18.58
N TRP A 60 9.81 6.27 19.23
CA TRP A 60 9.87 6.16 20.69
C TRP A 60 9.41 7.42 21.43
N THR A 61 9.26 8.54 20.73
CA THR A 61 8.67 9.77 21.26
C THR A 61 7.23 9.99 20.82
N TYR A 62 6.68 9.09 19.99
CA TYR A 62 5.29 9.15 19.53
C TYR A 62 4.33 8.92 20.70
N LYS A 63 3.21 9.63 20.70
CA LYS A 63 2.17 9.52 21.72
C LYS A 63 0.79 9.54 21.10
N SER A 64 -0.09 8.70 21.61
CA SER A 64 -1.51 8.74 21.27
C SER A 64 -2.15 10.05 21.74
N LYS A 65 -3.26 10.45 21.12
CA LYS A 65 -4.08 11.54 21.65
C LYS A 65 -4.81 11.04 22.89
N PRO A 66 -4.74 11.76 24.02
CA PRO A 66 -5.39 11.34 25.25
C PRO A 66 -6.90 11.38 25.11
N ILE A 67 -7.60 10.51 25.83
CA ILE A 67 -9.06 10.55 25.93
C ILE A 67 -9.47 11.83 26.65
N PRO A 68 -10.35 12.67 26.07
CA PRO A 68 -10.84 13.88 26.72
C PRO A 68 -11.73 13.54 27.93
N SER A 69 -11.72 14.38 28.97
CA SER A 69 -12.56 14.19 30.15
C SER A 69 -14.06 14.34 29.87
N LYS A 70 -14.41 15.11 28.84
CA LYS A 70 -15.76 15.30 28.32
C LYS A 70 -15.72 15.09 26.79
N PRO A 71 -15.84 13.85 26.30
CA PRO A 71 -15.75 13.56 24.88
C PRO A 71 -16.93 14.16 24.11
N THR A 72 -16.65 14.74 22.94
CA THR A 72 -17.68 15.21 21.99
C THR A 72 -18.35 14.03 21.30
N PHE A 73 -17.60 12.97 21.05
CA PHE A 73 -18.08 11.75 20.38
C PHE A 73 -18.04 10.54 21.32
N THR A 74 -19.10 9.74 21.28
CA THR A 74 -19.25 8.51 22.04
C THR A 74 -19.48 7.32 21.11
N SER A 75 -19.59 6.10 21.65
CA SER A 75 -19.93 4.92 20.85
C SER A 75 -21.28 5.07 20.11
N LYS A 76 -22.20 5.89 20.62
CA LYS A 76 -23.51 6.14 20.02
C LYS A 76 -23.46 7.10 18.82
N ASP A 77 -22.28 7.66 18.53
CA ASP A 77 -22.01 8.53 17.39
C ASP A 77 -21.31 7.79 16.25
N VAL A 78 -21.30 6.45 16.30
CA VAL A 78 -20.52 5.59 15.42
C VAL A 78 -21.39 4.56 14.70
N THR A 79 -21.24 4.48 13.38
CA THR A 79 -21.69 3.34 12.58
C THR A 79 -20.48 2.55 12.07
N VAL A 80 -20.48 1.24 12.30
CA VAL A 80 -19.43 0.34 11.80
C VAL A 80 -19.89 -0.29 10.48
N VAL A 81 -19.04 -0.30 9.46
CA VAL A 81 -19.31 -0.89 8.14
C VAL A 81 -18.30 -2.00 7.88
N ILE A 82 -18.81 -3.23 7.66
CA ILE A 82 -17.99 -4.42 7.39
C ILE A 82 -18.44 -5.06 6.07
N PRO A 83 -17.64 -4.94 5.00
CA PRO A 83 -17.83 -5.72 3.79
C PRO A 83 -17.24 -7.13 3.98
N THR A 84 -17.98 -8.16 3.59
CA THR A 84 -17.52 -9.56 3.66
C THR A 84 -17.88 -10.33 2.40
N ILE A 85 -17.04 -11.32 2.06
CA ILE A 85 -17.33 -12.33 1.04
C ILE A 85 -17.16 -13.74 1.61
N HIS A 86 -17.19 -13.87 2.94
CA HIS A 86 -16.96 -15.13 3.65
C HIS A 86 -17.98 -16.20 3.24
N ASN A 87 -17.56 -17.47 3.26
CA ASN A 87 -18.42 -18.61 2.92
C ASN A 87 -19.01 -19.27 4.16
N ALA A 88 -18.30 -19.25 5.29
CA ALA A 88 -18.75 -19.77 6.58
C ALA A 88 -18.99 -18.61 7.55
N PHE A 89 -20.18 -18.01 7.54
CA PHE A 89 -20.41 -16.78 8.31
C PHE A 89 -20.24 -16.95 9.82
N GLU A 90 -20.48 -18.13 10.38
CA GLU A 90 -20.26 -18.39 11.81
C GLU A 90 -18.81 -18.16 12.25
N GLU A 91 -17.82 -18.30 11.35
CA GLU A 91 -16.42 -17.98 11.66
C GLU A 91 -16.21 -16.48 11.91
N LEU A 92 -17.12 -15.61 11.45
CA LEU A 92 -17.07 -14.17 11.71
C LEU A 92 -17.55 -13.80 13.12
N ARG A 93 -18.29 -14.69 13.80
CA ARG A 93 -18.95 -14.40 15.08
C ARG A 93 -17.99 -13.80 16.12
N PRO A 94 -16.79 -14.34 16.38
CA PRO A 94 -15.89 -13.76 17.38
C PRO A 94 -15.48 -12.32 17.05
N SER A 95 -15.22 -12.01 15.77
CA SER A 95 -14.91 -10.66 15.31
C SER A 95 -16.10 -9.73 15.55
N LEU A 96 -17.29 -10.13 15.11
CA LEU A 96 -18.52 -9.33 15.24
C LEU A 96 -18.86 -9.07 16.71
N GLU A 97 -18.81 -10.08 17.57
CA GLU A 97 -19.06 -9.94 19.00
C GLU A 97 -18.07 -9.00 19.67
N SER A 98 -16.79 -9.03 19.29
CA SER A 98 -15.79 -8.09 19.80
C SER A 98 -16.08 -6.63 19.41
N ILE A 99 -16.59 -6.40 18.19
CA ILE A 99 -16.97 -5.08 17.69
C ILE A 99 -18.24 -4.59 18.43
N LEU A 100 -19.21 -5.47 18.61
CA LEU A 100 -20.47 -5.17 19.29
C LEU A 100 -20.27 -4.91 20.80
N ALA A 101 -19.25 -5.51 21.42
CA ALA A 101 -18.85 -5.21 22.80
C ALA A 101 -18.38 -3.76 23.00
N CYS A 102 -17.99 -3.06 21.92
CA CYS A 102 -17.70 -1.62 21.95
C CYS A 102 -18.96 -0.74 21.78
N GLU A 103 -20.13 -1.36 21.69
CA GLU A 103 -21.47 -0.76 21.64
C GLU A 103 -21.67 0.38 20.61
N PRO A 104 -21.28 0.20 19.34
CA PRO A 104 -21.54 1.22 18.31
C PRO A 104 -23.05 1.51 18.19
N ALA A 105 -23.41 2.68 17.66
CA ALA A 105 -24.80 3.02 17.41
C ALA A 105 -25.46 2.03 16.45
N GLU A 106 -24.68 1.54 15.47
CA GLU A 106 -25.13 0.63 14.43
C GLU A 106 -23.96 -0.17 13.84
N LEU A 107 -24.26 -1.40 13.43
CA LEU A 107 -23.40 -2.23 12.59
C LEU A 107 -24.08 -2.51 11.24
N ILE A 108 -23.40 -2.19 10.14
CA ILE A 108 -23.83 -2.50 8.78
C ILE A 108 -22.89 -3.55 8.19
N LEU A 109 -23.44 -4.71 7.87
CA LEU A 109 -22.76 -5.80 7.19
C LEU A 109 -23.15 -5.79 5.71
N VAL A 110 -22.18 -5.97 4.81
CA VAL A 110 -22.45 -5.98 3.36
C VAL A 110 -21.83 -7.19 2.71
N THR A 111 -22.63 -7.97 1.97
CA THR A 111 -22.17 -9.18 1.26
C THR A 111 -22.66 -9.22 -0.19
N THR A 112 -22.53 -10.35 -0.88
CA THR A 112 -23.11 -10.57 -2.20
C THR A 112 -24.56 -11.06 -2.10
N HIS A 113 -25.39 -10.76 -3.11
CA HIS A 113 -26.83 -11.05 -3.08
C HIS A 113 -27.17 -12.53 -2.80
N ASP A 114 -26.36 -13.45 -3.34
CA ASP A 114 -26.48 -14.90 -3.13
C ASP A 114 -26.18 -15.32 -1.67
N LYS A 115 -25.35 -14.56 -0.96
CA LYS A 115 -24.92 -14.85 0.42
C LYS A 115 -25.68 -14.06 1.49
N ARG A 116 -26.52 -13.10 1.10
CA ARG A 116 -27.27 -12.23 2.03
C ARG A 116 -28.08 -13.00 3.07
N LYS A 117 -28.78 -14.06 2.64
CA LYS A 117 -29.67 -14.82 3.54
C LYS A 117 -28.91 -15.47 4.69
N ASP A 118 -27.73 -16.01 4.42
CA ASP A 118 -26.93 -16.68 5.46
C ASP A 118 -26.26 -15.66 6.40
N LEU A 119 -25.82 -14.52 5.87
CA LEU A 119 -25.33 -13.42 6.72
C LEU A 119 -26.45 -12.82 7.58
N GLN A 120 -27.67 -12.71 7.06
CA GLN A 120 -28.83 -12.24 7.83
C GLN A 120 -29.13 -13.19 8.99
N ARG A 121 -29.05 -14.51 8.81
CA ARG A 121 -29.24 -15.49 9.89
C ARG A 121 -28.22 -15.30 11.02
N LEU A 122 -26.95 -15.08 10.67
CA LEU A 122 -25.93 -14.75 11.66
C LEU A 122 -26.28 -13.44 12.37
N ALA A 123 -26.59 -12.38 11.62
CA ALA A 123 -26.95 -11.07 12.17
C ALA A 123 -28.13 -11.14 13.15
N ASP A 124 -29.19 -11.88 12.80
CA ASP A 124 -30.38 -12.08 13.64
C ASP A 124 -30.06 -12.84 14.93
N SER A 125 -29.02 -13.68 14.91
CA SER A 125 -28.54 -14.41 16.10
C SER A 125 -27.68 -13.56 17.03
N LEU A 126 -27.19 -12.39 16.57
CA LEU A 126 -26.44 -11.46 17.41
C LEU A 126 -27.43 -10.67 18.26
N VAL A 127 -27.28 -10.74 19.58
CA VAL A 127 -28.15 -10.01 20.52
C VAL A 127 -27.76 -8.53 20.56
N PHE A 128 -28.02 -7.81 19.47
CA PHE A 128 -27.71 -6.39 19.33
C PHE A 128 -28.80 -5.63 18.56
N PRO A 129 -29.26 -4.47 19.06
CA PRO A 129 -30.50 -3.85 18.57
C PRO A 129 -30.42 -3.29 17.15
N LYS A 130 -29.23 -3.01 16.61
CA LYS A 130 -29.07 -2.35 15.30
C LYS A 130 -27.97 -3.00 14.46
N VAL A 131 -28.27 -4.17 13.92
CA VAL A 131 -27.47 -4.81 12.86
C VAL A 131 -28.27 -4.80 11.55
N ARG A 132 -27.75 -4.17 10.51
CA ARG A 132 -28.33 -4.16 9.16
C ARG A 132 -27.48 -4.99 8.20
N VAL A 133 -28.11 -5.81 7.38
CA VAL A 133 -27.43 -6.55 6.31
C VAL A 133 -27.87 -6.00 4.94
N LEU A 134 -26.89 -5.54 4.19
CA LEU A 134 -27.02 -5.08 2.81
C LEU A 134 -26.32 -6.06 1.87
N ASP A 135 -26.57 -5.90 0.57
CA ASP A 135 -25.94 -6.73 -0.44
C ASP A 135 -25.65 -5.98 -1.73
N THR A 136 -24.75 -6.56 -2.52
CA THR A 136 -24.42 -6.10 -3.88
C THR A 136 -24.40 -7.29 -4.84
N PRO A 137 -24.59 -7.06 -6.15
CA PRO A 137 -24.59 -8.15 -7.12
C PRO A 137 -23.20 -8.74 -7.38
N ILE A 138 -22.12 -8.03 -7.07
CA ILE A 138 -20.75 -8.40 -7.41
C ILE A 138 -19.87 -8.32 -6.17
N ALA A 139 -19.09 -9.37 -5.92
CA ALA A 139 -18.05 -9.40 -4.90
C ALA A 139 -16.97 -8.34 -5.17
N ASN A 140 -17.10 -7.19 -4.53
CA ASN A 140 -16.17 -6.07 -4.65
C ASN A 140 -16.26 -5.19 -3.40
N LYS A 141 -15.18 -5.18 -2.60
CA LYS A 141 -15.12 -4.43 -1.35
C LYS A 141 -15.54 -2.96 -1.52
N ARG A 142 -15.12 -2.30 -2.60
CA ARG A 142 -15.46 -0.89 -2.85
C ARG A 142 -16.95 -0.69 -3.15
N LEU A 143 -17.54 -1.59 -3.94
CA LEU A 143 -18.98 -1.53 -4.23
C LEU A 143 -19.81 -1.82 -2.98
N GLN A 144 -19.41 -2.82 -2.20
CA GLN A 144 -20.04 -3.17 -0.93
C GLN A 144 -20.00 -2.00 0.05
N VAL A 145 -18.85 -1.35 0.20
CA VAL A 145 -18.73 -0.15 1.04
C VAL A 145 -19.59 0.99 0.50
N CYS A 146 -19.58 1.26 -0.81
CA CYS A 146 -20.43 2.31 -1.42
C CYS A 146 -21.94 2.05 -1.27
N GLU A 147 -22.37 0.79 -1.07
CA GLU A 147 -23.77 0.48 -0.79
C GLU A 147 -24.17 0.89 0.63
N ALA A 148 -23.24 0.82 1.59
CA ALA A 148 -23.47 1.17 2.99
C ALA A 148 -23.32 2.66 3.28
N LEU A 149 -22.26 3.31 2.78
CA LEU A 149 -21.89 4.68 3.16
C LEU A 149 -23.03 5.72 3.06
N PRO A 150 -23.87 5.73 2.00
CA PRO A 150 -24.98 6.68 1.89
C PRO A 150 -26.10 6.47 2.92
N LYS A 151 -26.11 5.32 3.62
CA LYS A 151 -27.12 4.96 4.62
C LYS A 151 -26.64 5.17 6.06
N VAL A 152 -25.43 5.71 6.23
CA VAL A 152 -24.88 6.04 7.55
C VAL A 152 -25.42 7.40 8.00
N GLU A 153 -26.00 7.44 9.19
CA GLU A 153 -26.62 8.65 9.78
C GLU A 153 -25.77 9.25 10.91
N THR A 154 -24.78 8.50 11.41
CA THR A 154 -23.91 8.92 12.50
C THR A 154 -22.76 9.81 12.00
N PRO A 155 -22.19 10.68 12.84
CA PRO A 155 -21.12 11.60 12.42
C PRO A 155 -19.78 10.90 12.18
N ILE A 156 -19.54 9.71 12.74
CA ILE A 156 -18.31 8.92 12.55
C ILE A 156 -18.64 7.56 11.95
N THR A 157 -17.97 7.23 10.85
CA THR A 157 -18.01 5.90 10.23
C THR A 157 -16.72 5.15 10.53
N ILE A 158 -16.82 3.93 11.04
CA ILE A 158 -15.66 3.02 11.14
C ILE A 158 -15.78 1.96 10.06
N MET A 159 -14.80 1.89 9.16
CA MET A 159 -14.67 0.79 8.21
C MET A 159 -13.75 -0.28 8.81
N ALA A 160 -14.18 -1.54 8.80
CA ALA A 160 -13.39 -2.65 9.32
C ALA A 160 -13.42 -3.87 8.39
N ASP A 161 -12.35 -4.68 8.44
CA ASP A 161 -12.31 -6.00 7.80
C ASP A 161 -13.10 -7.02 8.64
N ASP A 162 -13.45 -8.18 8.08
CA ASP A 162 -14.28 -9.21 8.72
C ASP A 162 -13.50 -10.13 9.68
N ASP A 163 -12.17 -10.03 9.69
CA ASP A 163 -11.23 -10.86 10.47
C ASP A 163 -10.45 -10.05 11.52
N VAL A 164 -11.09 -9.03 12.09
CA VAL A 164 -10.51 -8.18 13.15
C VAL A 164 -11.18 -8.38 14.50
N THR A 165 -10.38 -8.38 15.55
CA THR A 165 -10.85 -8.40 16.93
C THR A 165 -10.53 -7.06 17.59
N TRP A 166 -11.56 -6.42 18.14
CA TRP A 166 -11.41 -5.16 18.87
C TRP A 166 -11.27 -5.41 20.37
N PRO A 167 -10.37 -4.69 21.07
CA PRO A 167 -10.45 -4.62 22.52
C PRO A 167 -11.70 -3.81 22.91
N SER A 168 -12.37 -4.19 23.99
CA SER A 168 -13.57 -3.47 24.49
C SER A 168 -13.31 -2.00 24.84
N THR A 169 -12.04 -1.65 25.05
CA THR A 169 -11.57 -0.28 25.32
C THR A 169 -11.36 0.55 24.06
N LEU A 170 -11.54 0.02 22.84
CA LEU A 170 -11.18 0.71 21.60
C LEU A 170 -11.89 2.05 21.41
N MET A 171 -13.19 2.11 21.72
CA MET A 171 -14.05 3.20 21.24
C MET A 171 -13.64 4.59 21.76
N PRO A 172 -13.38 4.80 23.07
CA PRO A 172 -12.89 6.09 23.56
C PRO A 172 -11.55 6.49 22.93
N TRP A 173 -10.66 5.53 22.68
CA TRP A 173 -9.35 5.80 22.09
C TRP A 173 -9.45 6.20 20.63
N ILE A 174 -10.15 5.43 19.79
CA ILE A 174 -10.24 5.72 18.35
C ILE A 174 -11.00 7.03 18.08
N LEU A 175 -11.90 7.44 18.98
CA LEU A 175 -12.65 8.69 18.87
C LEU A 175 -11.90 9.93 19.35
N ALA A 176 -10.97 9.78 20.32
CA ALA A 176 -10.28 10.91 20.94
C ALA A 176 -9.63 11.92 19.97
N PRO A 177 -9.03 11.53 18.82
CA PRO A 177 -8.45 12.51 17.90
C PRO A 177 -9.48 13.40 17.19
N PHE A 178 -10.75 13.00 17.10
CA PHE A 178 -11.79 13.78 16.41
C PHE A 178 -12.23 15.05 17.15
N GLU A 179 -11.75 15.26 18.37
CA GLU A 179 -11.84 16.56 19.06
C GLU A 179 -11.15 17.68 18.27
N ASP A 180 -10.14 17.36 17.46
CA ASP A 180 -9.62 18.28 16.44
C ASP A 180 -10.53 18.24 15.20
N PRO A 181 -11.23 19.33 14.85
CA PRO A 181 -12.10 19.38 13.68
C PRO A 181 -11.36 19.14 12.37
N GLN A 182 -10.03 19.27 12.32
CA GLN A 182 -9.22 19.00 11.12
C GLN A 182 -8.85 17.53 10.95
N ILE A 183 -9.08 16.67 11.94
CA ILE A 183 -8.85 15.23 11.82
C ILE A 183 -9.98 14.62 10.99
N GLY A 184 -9.64 14.10 9.81
CA GLY A 184 -10.60 13.43 8.93
C GLY A 184 -10.58 11.91 9.06
N GLY A 185 -9.47 11.33 9.53
CA GLY A 185 -9.31 9.89 9.68
C GLY A 185 -8.37 9.47 10.82
N VAL A 186 -8.75 8.39 11.51
CA VAL A 186 -7.99 7.81 12.63
C VAL A 186 -7.80 6.31 12.41
N GLY A 187 -6.58 5.84 12.59
CA GLY A 187 -6.23 4.43 12.49
C GLY A 187 -5.75 3.89 13.82
N THR A 188 -5.57 2.58 13.87
CA THR A 188 -5.18 1.85 15.08
C THR A 188 -3.83 1.17 14.92
N CYS A 189 -3.19 0.94 16.06
CA CYS A 189 -2.09 0.00 16.17
C CYS A 189 -2.59 -1.43 15.95
N GLN A 190 -1.89 -2.18 15.11
CA GLN A 190 -2.31 -3.53 14.71
C GLN A 190 -1.41 -4.60 15.28
N ARG A 191 -2.00 -5.76 15.57
CA ARG A 191 -1.29 -6.98 15.96
C ARG A 191 -1.82 -8.15 15.14
N VAL A 192 -0.96 -9.15 14.96
CA VAL A 192 -1.35 -10.40 14.32
C VAL A 192 -1.61 -11.41 15.42
N ARG A 193 -2.78 -12.06 15.37
CA ARG A 193 -3.11 -13.16 16.28
C ARG A 193 -2.06 -14.26 16.12
N ARG A 194 -1.46 -14.66 17.24
CA ARG A 194 -0.33 -15.60 17.27
C ARG A 194 -0.81 -17.04 17.28
N GLU A 195 -0.23 -17.85 16.40
CA GLU A 195 -0.51 -19.29 16.33
C GLU A 195 0.50 -20.07 17.17
N HIS A 196 0.15 -20.37 18.42
CA HIS A 196 1.06 -21.04 19.38
C HIS A 196 1.02 -22.58 19.28
N ASP A 197 -0.06 -23.15 18.78
CA ASP A 197 -0.25 -24.61 18.71
C ASP A 197 0.06 -25.20 17.32
N GLY A 198 0.42 -24.34 16.37
CA GLY A 198 0.76 -24.76 15.00
C GLY A 198 2.12 -25.48 14.88
N SER A 199 2.33 -26.09 13.71
CA SER A 199 3.65 -26.60 13.29
C SER A 199 4.70 -25.50 13.30
N TRP A 200 5.99 -25.85 13.32
CA TRP A 200 7.07 -24.86 13.23
C TRP A 200 6.94 -23.98 11.98
N SER A 201 6.55 -24.56 10.84
CA SER A 201 6.32 -23.84 9.58
C SER A 201 5.18 -22.82 9.71
N THR A 202 4.04 -23.24 10.28
CA THR A 202 2.89 -22.37 10.55
C THR A 202 3.29 -21.20 11.46
N LYS A 203 4.02 -21.48 12.54
CA LYS A 203 4.55 -20.47 13.46
C LYS A 203 5.47 -19.47 12.76
N ALA A 204 6.34 -19.96 11.88
CA ALA A 204 7.26 -19.12 11.12
C ALA A 204 6.50 -18.18 10.17
N TRP A 205 5.53 -18.68 9.40
CA TRP A 205 4.70 -17.83 8.52
C TRP A 205 3.87 -16.82 9.31
N ASN A 206 3.23 -17.26 10.40
CA ASN A 206 2.48 -16.39 11.29
C ASN A 206 3.37 -15.28 11.88
N TRP A 207 4.60 -15.62 12.28
CA TRP A 207 5.55 -14.65 12.81
C TRP A 207 6.08 -13.69 11.73
N LEU A 208 6.29 -14.15 10.49
CA LEU A 208 6.62 -13.26 9.36
C LEU A 208 5.51 -12.23 9.12
N GLY A 209 4.24 -12.65 9.23
CA GLY A 209 3.09 -11.76 9.23
C GLY A 209 3.12 -10.74 10.37
N ALA A 210 3.36 -11.19 11.60
CA ALA A 210 3.48 -10.32 12.78
C ALA A 210 4.63 -9.30 12.61
N ALA A 211 5.79 -9.75 12.15
CA ALA A 211 6.95 -8.90 11.86
C ALA A 211 6.66 -7.87 10.76
N TYR A 212 5.85 -8.20 9.77
CA TYR A 212 5.42 -7.26 8.73
C TYR A 212 4.59 -6.13 9.33
N ILE A 213 3.59 -6.47 10.14
CA ILE A 213 2.72 -5.49 10.81
C ILE A 213 3.51 -4.64 11.82
N GLU A 214 4.43 -5.25 12.58
CA GLU A 214 5.25 -4.53 13.54
C GLU A 214 6.15 -3.47 12.87
N ARG A 215 6.79 -3.83 11.75
CA ARG A 215 7.57 -2.86 10.96
C ARG A 215 6.70 -1.72 10.42
N ARG A 216 5.48 -2.02 9.97
CA ARG A 216 4.52 -1.01 9.50
C ARG A 216 4.12 -0.06 10.64
N ASN A 217 3.79 -0.60 11.80
CA ASN A 217 3.45 0.17 13.00
C ASN A 217 4.57 1.15 13.39
N PHE A 218 5.82 0.67 13.40
CA PHE A 218 7.00 1.50 13.65
C PHE A 218 7.15 2.62 12.61
N GLU A 219 6.97 2.30 11.32
CA GLU A 219 7.11 3.26 10.24
C GLU A 219 6.04 4.35 10.27
N ILE A 220 4.77 3.96 10.43
CA ILE A 220 3.63 4.87 10.38
C ILE A 220 3.62 5.81 11.60
N SER A 221 3.89 5.31 12.81
CA SER A 221 3.98 6.16 14.00
C SER A 221 5.13 7.18 13.89
N ALA A 222 6.29 6.75 13.38
CA ALA A 222 7.42 7.64 13.16
C ALA A 222 7.11 8.78 12.17
N THR A 223 6.44 8.50 11.05
CA THR A 223 6.08 9.56 10.09
C THR A 223 4.95 10.44 10.62
N HIS A 224 3.95 9.87 11.30
CA HIS A 224 2.88 10.67 11.92
C HIS A 224 3.39 11.65 12.97
N ASN A 225 4.40 11.26 13.77
CA ASN A 225 4.97 12.18 14.76
C ASN A 225 5.65 13.40 14.13
N ILE A 226 6.23 13.24 12.93
CA ILE A 226 7.03 14.28 12.27
C ILE A 226 6.15 15.21 11.45
N ASP A 227 5.33 14.67 10.55
CA ASP A 227 4.53 15.46 9.62
C ASP A 227 3.10 14.94 9.40
N GLY A 228 2.64 14.02 10.25
CA GLY A 228 1.30 13.43 10.12
C GLY A 228 1.14 12.51 8.90
N GLY A 229 2.23 12.16 8.20
CA GLY A 229 2.17 11.45 6.94
C GLY A 229 2.05 9.93 7.05
N THR A 230 1.34 9.33 6.09
CA THR A 230 1.33 7.89 5.84
C THR A 230 0.98 7.60 4.38
N SER A 231 1.49 6.49 3.85
CA SER A 231 1.09 6.02 2.51
C SER A 231 -0.26 5.31 2.53
N CYS A 232 -0.67 4.78 3.68
CA CYS A 232 -1.87 3.95 3.82
C CYS A 232 -2.32 3.90 5.28
N MET A 233 -3.50 4.46 5.57
CA MET A 233 -4.34 4.09 6.71
C MET A 233 -4.88 2.69 6.45
N SER A 234 -4.80 1.78 7.41
CA SER A 234 -5.10 0.38 7.16
C SER A 234 -6.60 0.11 7.04
N GLY A 235 -6.99 -0.68 6.04
CA GLY A 235 -8.38 -1.14 5.86
C GLY A 235 -8.91 -2.07 6.96
N ARG A 236 -8.06 -2.60 7.87
CA ARG A 236 -8.49 -3.48 8.97
C ARG A 236 -9.45 -2.79 9.93
N THR A 237 -9.12 -1.55 10.32
CA THR A 237 -10.00 -0.69 11.12
C THR A 237 -9.53 0.74 10.92
N GLY A 238 -10.40 1.58 10.37
CA GLY A 238 -10.19 3.02 10.25
C GLY A 238 -11.47 3.77 10.52
N ALA A 239 -11.40 4.77 11.40
CA ALA A 239 -12.49 5.68 11.69
C ALA A 239 -12.35 6.94 10.83
N TYR A 240 -13.46 7.47 10.34
CA TYR A 240 -13.50 8.64 9.47
C TYR A 240 -14.71 9.51 9.78
N ARG A 241 -14.61 10.81 9.54
CA ARG A 241 -15.80 11.67 9.54
C ARG A 241 -16.76 11.22 8.45
N SER A 242 -18.01 10.97 8.80
CA SER A 242 -19.01 10.47 7.84
C SER A 242 -19.25 11.45 6.69
N GLU A 243 -19.13 12.77 6.92
CA GLU A 243 -19.26 13.80 5.88
C GLU A 243 -18.25 13.65 4.72
N ILE A 244 -17.08 13.06 5.00
CA ILE A 244 -16.06 12.80 4.00
C ILE A 244 -16.54 11.67 3.09
N LEU A 245 -16.95 10.56 3.71
CA LEU A 245 -17.31 9.33 3.03
C LEU A 245 -18.66 9.41 2.32
N SER A 246 -19.58 10.26 2.79
CA SER A 246 -20.90 10.46 2.19
C SER A 246 -20.90 11.43 1.01
N SER A 247 -19.80 12.16 0.79
CA SER A 247 -19.71 13.11 -0.32
C SER A 247 -19.78 12.41 -1.68
N HIS A 248 -20.54 13.01 -2.61
CA HIS A 248 -20.70 12.48 -3.96
C HIS A 248 -19.35 12.28 -4.68
N ASP A 249 -18.43 13.24 -4.51
CA ASP A 249 -17.11 13.20 -5.15
C ASP A 249 -16.23 12.08 -4.57
N PHE A 250 -16.31 11.83 -3.26
CA PHE A 250 -15.64 10.69 -2.65
C PHE A 250 -16.18 9.37 -3.20
N LEU A 251 -17.50 9.16 -3.15
CA LEU A 251 -18.12 7.90 -3.57
C LEU A 251 -17.86 7.62 -5.06
N HIS A 252 -17.97 8.64 -5.91
CA HIS A 252 -17.66 8.52 -7.32
C HIS A 252 -16.18 8.21 -7.55
N GLY A 253 -15.26 8.91 -6.89
CA GLY A 253 -13.82 8.66 -7.00
C GLY A 253 -13.42 7.27 -6.49
N PHE A 254 -13.95 6.87 -5.34
CA PHE A 254 -13.65 5.59 -4.70
C PHE A 254 -14.07 4.42 -5.58
N LYS A 255 -15.28 4.48 -6.16
CA LYS A 255 -15.80 3.44 -7.07
C LYS A 255 -15.08 3.38 -8.41
N ASN A 256 -14.61 4.52 -8.93
CA ASN A 256 -14.11 4.63 -10.30
C ASN A 256 -12.60 4.85 -10.40
N GLU A 257 -11.85 4.65 -9.33
CA GLU A 257 -10.40 4.77 -9.37
C GLU A 257 -9.79 3.79 -10.38
N LYS A 258 -8.85 4.28 -11.19
CA LYS A 258 -8.19 3.48 -12.22
C LYS A 258 -6.69 3.45 -12.03
N TRP A 259 -6.11 2.29 -12.34
CA TRP A 259 -4.71 2.18 -12.69
C TRP A 259 -4.60 1.95 -14.20
N ARG A 260 -4.06 2.95 -14.90
CA ARG A 260 -4.09 3.02 -16.38
C ARG A 260 -5.55 2.95 -16.86
N LYS A 261 -5.91 1.91 -17.61
CA LYS A 261 -7.28 1.73 -18.15
C LYS A 261 -8.19 0.87 -17.26
N TRP A 262 -7.66 0.26 -16.20
CA TRP A 262 -8.38 -0.75 -15.41
C TRP A 262 -8.89 -0.15 -14.11
N ILE A 263 -10.14 -0.47 -13.74
CA ILE A 263 -10.69 -0.12 -12.43
C ILE A 263 -9.97 -0.91 -11.34
N LEU A 264 -9.65 -0.23 -10.23
CA LEU A 264 -9.03 -0.83 -9.06
C LEU A 264 -10.10 -1.40 -8.11
N ASN A 265 -10.00 -2.70 -7.82
CA ASN A 265 -10.78 -3.36 -6.77
C ASN A 265 -9.99 -3.56 -5.48
N ALA A 266 -8.67 -3.47 -5.57
CA ALA A 266 -7.75 -3.40 -4.44
C ALA A 266 -7.51 -1.93 -4.04
N ASP A 267 -6.70 -1.69 -3.02
CA ASP A 267 -6.16 -0.37 -2.66
C ASP A 267 -7.24 0.62 -2.18
N ASP A 268 -8.36 0.12 -1.64
CA ASP A 268 -9.46 0.92 -1.07
C ASP A 268 -8.97 1.87 0.03
N ASP A 269 -8.18 1.33 0.94
CA ASP A 269 -7.60 2.03 2.08
C ASP A 269 -6.55 3.10 1.64
N ASN A 270 -5.76 2.77 0.62
CA ASN A 270 -4.86 3.71 -0.07
C ASN A 270 -5.62 4.85 -0.76
N PHE A 271 -6.79 4.59 -1.34
CA PHE A 271 -7.61 5.66 -1.91
C PHE A 271 -8.07 6.62 -0.83
N VAL A 272 -8.65 6.12 0.25
CA VAL A 272 -9.15 6.97 1.35
C VAL A 272 -8.04 7.84 1.91
N THR A 273 -6.87 7.25 2.13
CA THR A 273 -5.69 7.97 2.64
C THR A 273 -5.29 9.13 1.72
N ARG A 274 -5.18 8.89 0.42
CA ARG A 274 -4.81 9.94 -0.55
C ARG A 274 -5.90 10.98 -0.71
N TRP A 275 -7.17 10.57 -0.66
CA TRP A 275 -8.30 11.49 -0.66
C TRP A 275 -8.20 12.47 0.50
N LEU A 276 -7.95 11.99 1.73
CA LEU A 276 -7.77 12.83 2.91
C LEU A 276 -6.65 13.86 2.71
N VAL A 277 -5.48 13.41 2.23
CA VAL A 277 -4.34 14.30 1.95
C VAL A 277 -4.66 15.34 0.88
N SER A 278 -5.32 14.94 -0.21
CA SER A 278 -5.69 15.87 -1.29
C SER A 278 -6.69 16.95 -0.87
N HIS A 279 -7.49 16.68 0.17
CA HIS A 279 -8.47 17.61 0.74
C HIS A 279 -7.99 18.24 2.06
N GLN A 280 -6.69 18.09 2.37
CA GLN A 280 -6.02 18.69 3.53
C GLN A 280 -6.59 18.28 4.89
N TRP A 281 -7.22 17.10 4.97
CA TRP A 281 -7.58 16.49 6.23
C TRP A 281 -6.34 15.94 6.92
N LYS A 282 -6.27 16.12 8.25
CA LYS A 282 -5.25 15.49 9.08
C LYS A 282 -5.64 14.05 9.39
N THR A 283 -4.64 13.22 9.62
CA THR A 283 -4.79 11.85 10.09
C THR A 283 -4.03 11.61 11.37
N TRP A 284 -4.46 10.63 12.16
CA TRP A 284 -3.75 10.19 13.35
C TRP A 284 -3.80 8.68 13.53
N ILE A 285 -2.85 8.12 14.27
CA ILE A 285 -2.84 6.72 14.66
C ILE A 285 -2.84 6.63 16.19
N GLN A 286 -3.82 5.94 16.75
CA GLN A 286 -3.77 5.63 18.17
C GLN A 286 -2.88 4.41 18.39
N TYR A 287 -1.89 4.57 19.26
CA TYR A 287 -0.79 3.65 19.51
C TYR A 287 -0.68 3.29 20.99
N GLU A 288 -1.81 2.96 21.62
CA GLU A 288 -1.86 2.39 22.97
C GLU A 288 -2.37 0.94 22.94
N LYS A 289 -2.04 0.16 23.98
CA LYS A 289 -2.47 -1.24 24.10
C LYS A 289 -4.00 -1.37 24.13
N GLU A 290 -4.67 -0.40 24.72
CA GLU A 290 -6.11 -0.31 24.88
C GLU A 290 -6.85 -0.10 23.54
N CYS A 291 -6.14 0.25 22.47
CA CYS A 291 -6.67 0.33 21.11
C CYS A 291 -5.91 -0.56 20.11
N GLU A 292 -5.11 -1.52 20.60
CA GLU A 292 -4.45 -2.51 19.74
C GLU A 292 -5.51 -3.49 19.22
N ILE A 293 -5.77 -3.44 17.91
CA ILE A 293 -6.63 -4.44 17.26
C ILE A 293 -5.81 -5.67 16.90
N GLU A 294 -6.45 -6.84 16.92
CA GLU A 294 -5.86 -8.07 16.41
C GLU A 294 -6.48 -8.46 15.06
N THR A 295 -5.69 -9.04 14.18
CA THR A 295 -6.13 -9.55 12.88
C THR A 295 -5.44 -10.86 12.54
N THR A 296 -6.00 -11.63 11.62
CA THR A 296 -5.39 -12.85 11.09
C THR A 296 -4.65 -12.58 9.78
N LEU A 297 -3.55 -13.29 9.55
CA LEU A 297 -2.84 -13.30 8.27
C LEU A 297 -2.63 -14.74 7.79
N GLU A 298 -2.26 -14.91 6.53
CA GLU A 298 -2.00 -16.25 5.98
C GLU A 298 -0.82 -16.91 6.67
N ASN A 299 -1.03 -18.11 7.23
CA ASN A 299 -0.01 -18.87 7.96
C ASN A 299 0.69 -19.93 7.07
N SER A 300 0.72 -19.70 5.76
CA SER A 300 1.29 -20.61 4.76
C SER A 300 1.95 -19.83 3.62
N THR A 301 2.39 -20.54 2.58
CA THR A 301 2.91 -19.91 1.34
C THR A 301 1.92 -18.93 0.69
N LYS A 302 0.62 -19.01 1.02
CA LYS A 302 -0.39 -18.01 0.65
C LYS A 302 -0.02 -16.58 1.10
N PHE A 303 0.79 -16.45 2.16
CA PHE A 303 1.33 -15.17 2.63
C PHE A 303 2.11 -14.41 1.54
N LEU A 304 2.74 -15.13 0.60
CA LEU A 304 3.43 -14.52 -0.54
C LEU A 304 2.48 -13.78 -1.48
N TYR A 305 1.26 -14.30 -1.66
CA TYR A 305 0.23 -13.62 -2.45
C TYR A 305 -0.28 -12.36 -1.74
N GLN A 306 -0.43 -12.41 -0.41
CA GLN A 306 -0.75 -11.22 0.39
C GLN A 306 0.36 -10.15 0.28
N CYS A 307 1.62 -10.54 0.45
CA CYS A 307 2.77 -9.63 0.30
C CYS A 307 2.84 -9.03 -1.11
N SER A 308 2.63 -9.83 -2.14
CA SER A 308 2.62 -9.38 -3.54
C SER A 308 1.50 -8.37 -3.80
N ARG A 309 0.30 -8.60 -3.24
CA ARG A 309 -0.83 -7.67 -3.33
C ARG A 309 -0.47 -6.33 -2.66
N TRP A 310 -0.03 -6.34 -1.41
CA TRP A 310 0.35 -5.10 -0.71
C TRP A 310 1.51 -4.37 -1.40
N ALA A 311 2.49 -5.10 -1.95
CA ALA A 311 3.57 -4.50 -2.71
C ALA A 311 3.04 -3.79 -3.98
N ARG A 312 2.09 -4.40 -4.72
CA ARG A 312 1.44 -3.75 -5.87
C ARG A 312 0.67 -2.50 -5.45
N SER A 313 -0.11 -2.60 -4.37
CA SER A 313 -0.84 -1.46 -3.79
C SER A 313 0.07 -0.30 -3.46
N ASN A 314 1.19 -0.58 -2.79
CA ASN A 314 2.19 0.41 -2.41
C ASN A 314 2.84 1.06 -3.63
N TRP A 315 3.21 0.28 -4.66
CA TRP A 315 3.76 0.81 -5.91
C TRP A 315 2.78 1.76 -6.61
N ARG A 316 1.53 1.32 -6.82
CA ARG A 316 0.51 2.11 -7.51
C ARG A 316 0.19 3.38 -6.75
N SER A 317 -0.14 3.25 -5.46
CA SER A 317 -0.56 4.37 -4.64
C SER A 317 0.54 5.40 -4.45
N ASN A 318 1.77 4.98 -4.12
CA ASN A 318 2.87 5.92 -3.95
C ASN A 318 3.20 6.66 -5.25
N TRP A 319 3.19 5.95 -6.38
CA TRP A 319 3.36 6.59 -7.69
C TRP A 319 2.29 7.66 -7.94
N THR A 320 1.02 7.33 -7.70
CA THR A 320 -0.08 8.29 -7.87
C THR A 320 0.09 9.51 -6.95
N SER A 321 0.43 9.30 -5.67
CA SER A 321 0.69 10.40 -4.73
C SER A 321 1.85 11.31 -5.17
N MET A 322 2.97 10.73 -5.60
CA MET A 322 4.17 11.50 -5.98
C MET A 322 4.02 12.19 -7.33
N VAL A 323 3.44 11.52 -8.33
CA VAL A 323 3.52 11.94 -9.74
C VAL A 323 2.23 12.57 -10.23
N THR A 324 1.07 12.00 -9.87
CA THR A 324 -0.23 12.44 -10.37
C THR A 324 -0.84 13.52 -9.48
N GLU A 325 -0.93 13.26 -8.17
CA GLU A 325 -1.66 14.09 -7.22
C GLU A 325 -0.77 15.19 -6.59
N ARG A 326 0.47 14.85 -6.26
CA ARG A 326 1.54 15.78 -5.83
C ARG A 326 1.28 16.57 -4.54
N TYR A 327 0.21 16.31 -3.82
CA TYR A 327 -0.10 17.02 -2.56
C TYR A 327 0.93 16.76 -1.46
N ILE A 328 1.49 15.54 -1.40
CA ILE A 328 2.46 15.12 -0.39
C ILE A 328 3.73 15.99 -0.38
N TRP A 329 4.13 16.55 -1.52
CA TRP A 329 5.32 17.41 -1.66
C TRP A 329 5.22 18.73 -0.90
N LYS A 330 4.03 19.13 -0.49
CA LYS A 330 3.81 20.37 0.26
C LYS A 330 3.36 20.10 1.70
N GLN A 331 2.75 18.94 1.94
CA GLN A 331 2.11 18.64 3.23
C GLN A 331 2.95 17.68 4.09
N GLN A 332 3.70 16.77 3.49
CA GLN A 332 4.30 15.61 4.19
C GLN A 332 5.70 15.32 3.64
N LEU A 333 6.62 16.28 3.78
CA LEU A 333 7.96 16.23 3.20
C LEU A 333 8.79 15.05 3.73
N TRP A 334 8.72 14.80 5.04
CA TRP A 334 9.46 13.71 5.65
C TRP A 334 8.87 12.37 5.21
N CYS A 335 7.55 12.20 5.26
CA CYS A 335 6.88 11.01 4.74
C CYS A 335 7.21 10.76 3.26
N THR A 336 7.24 11.81 2.42
CA THR A 336 7.62 11.73 1.00
C THR A 336 9.03 11.13 0.83
N TYR A 337 10.00 11.63 1.58
CA TYR A 337 11.35 11.09 1.59
C TYR A 337 11.41 9.66 2.19
N ALA A 338 10.78 9.45 3.34
CA ALA A 338 10.99 8.28 4.16
C ALA A 338 10.21 7.04 3.72
N LEU A 339 9.01 7.22 3.13
CA LEU A 339 8.12 6.14 2.71
C LEU A 339 7.96 6.08 1.18
N HIS A 340 7.65 7.21 0.55
CA HIS A 340 7.34 7.22 -0.88
C HIS A 340 8.59 6.97 -1.72
N PHE A 341 9.68 7.70 -1.50
CA PHE A 341 10.98 7.44 -2.16
C PHE A 341 11.62 6.11 -1.77
N ALA A 342 11.43 5.69 -0.52
CA ALA A 342 11.92 4.42 -0.02
C ALA A 342 11.39 3.22 -0.82
N THR A 343 10.22 3.36 -1.43
CA THR A 343 9.64 2.31 -2.27
C THR A 343 10.59 1.88 -3.39
N PHE A 344 11.31 2.84 -4.00
CA PHE A 344 12.26 2.56 -5.09
C PHE A 344 13.64 2.09 -4.64
N THR A 345 13.98 2.32 -3.36
CA THR A 345 15.36 2.13 -2.86
C THR A 345 15.47 1.08 -1.76
N SER A 346 14.38 0.35 -1.47
CA SER A 346 14.29 -0.63 -0.38
C SER A 346 14.68 -2.07 -0.76
N LEU A 347 15.54 -2.25 -1.76
CA LEU A 347 16.05 -3.57 -2.18
C LEU A 347 17.19 -4.02 -1.27
N ALA A 348 16.85 -4.56 -0.10
CA ALA A 348 17.83 -4.96 0.92
C ALA A 348 18.90 -5.93 0.39
N PHE A 349 18.54 -6.85 -0.52
CA PHE A 349 19.47 -7.83 -1.09
C PHE A 349 20.54 -7.20 -1.99
N VAL A 350 20.31 -5.98 -2.50
CA VAL A 350 21.30 -5.20 -3.26
C VAL A 350 22.07 -4.28 -2.31
N VAL A 351 21.34 -3.53 -1.48
CA VAL A 351 21.92 -2.46 -0.66
C VAL A 351 22.79 -3.02 0.47
N ASP A 352 22.44 -4.15 1.09
CA ASP A 352 23.23 -4.72 2.20
C ASP A 352 24.61 -5.21 1.75
N PRO A 353 24.74 -6.08 0.72
CA PRO A 353 26.05 -6.46 0.20
C PRO A 353 26.84 -5.26 -0.32
N LEU A 354 26.18 -4.31 -0.99
CA LEU A 354 26.84 -3.13 -1.52
C LEU A 354 27.39 -2.21 -0.41
N LEU A 355 26.69 -2.08 0.72
CA LEU A 355 27.20 -1.35 1.90
C LEU A 355 28.45 -2.02 2.49
N LEU A 356 28.45 -3.35 2.61
CA LEU A 356 29.61 -4.07 3.13
C LEU A 356 30.80 -4.02 2.16
N ALA A 357 30.55 -4.17 0.85
CA ALA A 357 31.58 -4.11 -0.18
C ALA A 357 32.17 -2.70 -0.32
N SER A 358 31.32 -1.66 -0.37
CA SER A 358 31.76 -0.26 -0.41
C SER A 358 32.51 0.16 0.85
N CYS A 359 32.13 -0.33 2.03
CA CYS A 359 32.92 -0.16 3.24
C CYS A 359 34.31 -0.79 3.09
N TRP A 360 34.37 -2.05 2.67
CA TRP A 360 35.63 -2.78 2.53
C TRP A 360 36.58 -2.18 1.51
N TRP A 361 36.08 -1.73 0.35
CA TRP A 361 36.88 -1.09 -0.70
C TRP A 361 37.16 0.39 -0.42
N GLY A 362 36.26 1.08 0.28
CA GLY A 362 36.45 2.48 0.68
C GLY A 362 37.57 2.66 1.71
N THR A 363 37.81 1.64 2.54
CA THR A 363 38.90 1.62 3.53
C THR A 363 40.11 0.82 3.03
N ALA A 364 40.34 0.72 1.72
CA ALA A 364 41.44 -0.07 1.17
C ALA A 364 42.84 0.45 1.57
N ASP A 365 42.97 1.76 1.76
CA ASP A 365 44.24 2.42 2.12
C ASP A 365 44.50 2.44 3.64
N TRP A 366 43.56 1.92 4.44
CA TRP A 366 43.72 1.82 5.89
C TRP A 366 44.56 0.60 6.26
N ASP A 367 45.16 0.61 7.45
CA ASP A 367 45.77 -0.60 7.99
C ASP A 367 44.70 -1.71 8.14
N ILE A 368 45.17 -2.96 8.06
CA ILE A 368 44.28 -4.12 8.06
C ILE A 368 43.45 -4.25 9.35
N GLN A 369 43.96 -3.76 10.48
CA GLN A 369 43.27 -3.83 11.77
C GLN A 369 42.09 -2.86 11.80
N ASN A 370 42.30 -1.59 11.47
CA ASN A 370 41.25 -0.58 11.39
C ASN A 370 40.22 -0.91 10.31
N ARG A 371 40.65 -1.46 9.18
CA ARG A 371 39.74 -1.96 8.13
C ARG A 371 38.82 -3.07 8.64
N ARG A 372 39.36 -4.04 9.40
CA ARG A 372 38.55 -5.08 10.03
C ARG A 372 37.58 -4.50 11.05
N TYR A 373 38.00 -3.53 11.86
CA TYR A 373 37.09 -2.87 12.80
C TYR A 373 35.94 -2.13 12.10
N ALA A 374 36.22 -1.38 11.03
CA ALA A 374 35.18 -0.71 10.25
C ALA A 374 34.16 -1.71 9.67
N PHE A 375 34.65 -2.77 9.03
CA PHE A 375 33.80 -3.79 8.43
C PHE A 375 32.93 -4.51 9.47
N TRP A 376 33.52 -4.98 10.56
CA TRP A 376 32.78 -5.71 11.60
C TRP A 376 31.82 -4.80 12.37
N THR A 377 32.18 -3.54 12.60
CA THR A 377 31.25 -2.55 13.19
C THR A 377 30.04 -2.35 12.29
N GLN A 378 30.25 -2.19 10.98
CA GLN A 378 29.16 -2.07 10.01
C GLN A 378 28.31 -3.36 9.92
N PHE A 379 28.96 -4.53 9.94
CA PHE A 379 28.27 -5.81 9.94
C PHE A 379 27.40 -6.00 11.18
N VAL A 380 27.95 -5.75 12.37
CA VAL A 380 27.22 -5.83 13.64
C VAL A 380 26.10 -4.80 13.67
N PHE A 381 26.35 -3.54 13.29
CA PHE A 381 25.30 -2.53 13.19
C PHE A 381 24.17 -2.97 12.26
N MET A 382 24.50 -3.53 11.10
CA MET A 382 23.51 -4.03 10.15
C MET A 382 22.67 -5.15 10.75
N PHE A 383 23.26 -6.23 11.26
CA PHE A 383 22.50 -7.41 11.68
C PHE A 383 21.96 -7.32 13.11
N ALA A 384 22.72 -6.75 14.06
CA ALA A 384 22.32 -6.67 15.46
C ALA A 384 21.37 -5.50 15.75
N PHE A 385 21.48 -4.38 15.02
CA PHE A 385 20.60 -3.22 15.22
C PHE A 385 19.56 -3.08 14.11
N THR A 386 19.97 -2.99 12.84
CA THR A 386 19.02 -2.56 11.78
C THR A 386 17.96 -3.62 11.47
N LYS A 387 18.27 -4.92 11.64
CA LYS A 387 17.32 -6.02 11.41
C LYS A 387 16.37 -6.24 12.59
N THR A 388 16.72 -5.78 13.78
CA THR A 388 16.04 -6.07 15.05
C THR A 388 15.24 -4.88 15.60
N VAL A 389 15.71 -3.64 15.42
CA VAL A 389 15.14 -2.46 16.10
C VAL A 389 13.65 -2.25 15.85
N LYS A 390 13.19 -2.50 14.61
CA LYS A 390 11.76 -2.39 14.24
C LYS A 390 10.90 -3.56 14.75
N LEU A 391 11.50 -4.60 15.31
CA LEU A 391 10.84 -5.79 15.83
C LEU A 391 10.88 -5.86 17.36
N MET A 392 11.44 -4.84 18.02
CA MET A 392 11.62 -4.86 19.47
C MET A 392 10.31 -5.09 20.23
N GLY A 393 9.18 -4.54 19.75
CA GLY A 393 7.88 -4.76 20.39
C GLY A 393 7.41 -6.23 20.34
N LEU A 394 7.84 -7.02 19.35
CA LEU A 394 7.59 -8.47 19.33
C LEU A 394 8.48 -9.19 20.33
N PHE A 395 9.78 -8.90 20.35
CA PHE A 395 10.73 -9.57 21.25
C PHE A 395 10.49 -9.23 22.73
N ILE A 396 10.05 -8.01 23.04
CA ILE A 396 9.69 -7.62 24.41
C ILE A 396 8.49 -8.42 24.90
N ARG A 397 7.51 -8.68 24.03
CA ARG A 397 6.32 -9.48 24.38
C ARG A 397 6.64 -10.97 24.46
N ASN A 398 7.43 -11.48 23.53
CA ASN A 398 7.79 -12.89 23.43
C ASN A 398 9.30 -13.03 23.14
N PRO A 399 10.17 -13.08 24.17
CA PRO A 399 11.62 -13.18 23.96
C PRO A 399 12.07 -14.41 23.17
N SER A 400 11.33 -15.53 23.29
CA SER A 400 11.58 -16.76 22.53
C SER A 400 11.49 -16.58 21.01
N ASP A 401 10.77 -15.56 20.54
CA ASP A 401 10.60 -15.28 19.11
C ASP A 401 11.93 -14.91 18.42
N VAL A 402 13.02 -14.67 19.17
CA VAL A 402 14.37 -14.47 18.62
C VAL A 402 14.80 -15.59 17.68
N MET A 403 14.29 -16.81 17.87
CA MET A 403 14.54 -17.96 16.98
C MET A 403 14.06 -17.74 15.54
N PHE A 404 13.06 -16.86 15.31
CA PHE A 404 12.55 -16.55 13.98
C PHE A 404 13.33 -15.42 13.28
N LEU A 405 14.27 -14.78 13.97
CA LEU A 405 15.06 -13.67 13.40
C LEU A 405 15.83 -14.09 12.13
N PRO A 406 16.52 -15.24 12.05
CA PRO A 406 17.20 -15.66 10.82
C PRO A 406 16.23 -15.80 9.64
N VAL A 407 15.06 -16.40 9.88
CA VAL A 407 13.99 -16.53 8.87
C VAL A 407 13.50 -15.16 8.41
N SER A 408 13.33 -14.21 9.35
CA SER A 408 12.98 -12.81 9.05
C SER A 408 13.97 -12.15 8.10
N VAL A 409 15.26 -12.34 8.33
CA VAL A 409 16.33 -11.71 7.57
C VAL A 409 16.38 -12.27 6.15
N ILE A 410 16.33 -13.59 6.00
CA ILE A 410 16.27 -14.28 4.71
C ILE A 410 15.02 -13.84 3.95
N PHE A 411 13.86 -13.86 4.61
CA PHE A 411 12.61 -13.41 4.02
C PHE A 411 12.67 -11.93 3.63
N GLY A 412 13.34 -11.07 4.39
CA GLY A 412 13.53 -9.67 4.04
C GLY A 412 14.30 -9.46 2.73
N TYR A 413 15.30 -10.30 2.45
CA TYR A 413 15.98 -10.30 1.15
C TYR A 413 15.08 -10.82 0.04
N PHE A 414 14.41 -11.95 0.26
CA PHE A 414 13.46 -12.53 -0.68
C PHE A 414 12.29 -11.58 -1.01
N HIS A 415 11.78 -10.86 -0.03
CA HIS A 415 10.70 -9.88 -0.19
C HIS A 415 11.12 -8.71 -1.11
N GLY A 416 12.42 -8.44 -1.26
CA GLY A 416 12.92 -7.53 -2.30
C GLY A 416 12.58 -8.03 -3.71
N LEU A 417 12.65 -9.34 -3.96
CA LEU A 417 12.23 -9.96 -5.22
C LEU A 417 10.71 -9.89 -5.41
N VAL A 418 9.94 -10.10 -4.33
CA VAL A 418 8.48 -9.92 -4.33
C VAL A 418 8.09 -8.51 -4.76
N LYS A 419 8.82 -7.48 -4.28
CA LYS A 419 8.60 -6.08 -4.69
C LYS A 419 8.88 -5.85 -6.17
N LEU A 420 9.90 -6.47 -6.74
CA LEU A 420 10.22 -6.38 -8.18
C LEU A 420 9.17 -7.12 -9.02
N TYR A 421 8.74 -8.30 -8.59
CA TYR A 421 7.63 -9.03 -9.21
C TYR A 421 6.33 -8.20 -9.19
N ALA A 422 6.03 -7.55 -8.08
CA ALA A 422 4.88 -6.64 -7.98
C ALA A 422 4.98 -5.46 -8.96
N LEU A 423 6.17 -4.89 -9.14
CA LEU A 423 6.41 -3.77 -10.07
C LEU A 423 6.13 -4.15 -11.54
N VAL A 424 6.46 -5.38 -11.95
CA VAL A 424 6.17 -5.84 -13.32
C VAL A 424 4.74 -6.36 -13.49
N THR A 425 4.01 -6.58 -12.39
CA THR A 425 2.63 -7.09 -12.38
C THR A 425 1.58 -6.07 -11.91
N LEU A 426 1.85 -4.76 -12.00
CA LEU A 426 0.94 -3.71 -11.53
C LEU A 426 -0.45 -3.72 -12.21
N ASN A 427 -0.57 -4.33 -13.39
CA ASN A 427 -1.83 -4.50 -14.10
C ASN A 427 -2.77 -5.53 -13.42
N MET A 428 -2.29 -6.32 -12.46
CA MET A 428 -3.15 -7.19 -11.63
C MET A 428 -3.88 -6.31 -10.60
N THR A 429 -5.14 -5.97 -10.92
CA THR A 429 -5.97 -5.04 -10.13
C THR A 429 -6.96 -5.71 -9.17
N SER A 430 -6.94 -7.03 -9.08
CA SER A 430 -7.83 -7.83 -8.22
C SER A 430 -7.15 -8.29 -6.92
N TRP A 431 -7.93 -8.95 -6.06
CA TRP A 431 -7.45 -9.42 -4.75
C TRP A 431 -6.54 -10.65 -4.89
N GLY A 432 -6.73 -11.50 -5.90
CA GLY A 432 -5.81 -12.59 -6.29
C GLY A 432 -5.58 -13.70 -5.26
N SER A 433 -6.04 -13.54 -4.01
CA SER A 433 -5.98 -14.52 -2.93
C SER A 433 -7.35 -15.11 -2.57
N ARG A 434 -8.44 -14.60 -3.16
CA ARG A 434 -9.82 -15.04 -2.92
C ARG A 434 -10.52 -15.25 -4.26
N ALA A 435 -10.95 -16.48 -4.55
CA ALA A 435 -11.52 -16.87 -5.84
C ALA A 435 -12.76 -16.03 -6.23
N ASP A 436 -13.62 -15.71 -5.26
CA ASP A 436 -14.86 -14.95 -5.50
C ASP A 436 -14.60 -13.51 -5.94
N GLY A 437 -13.48 -12.91 -5.50
CA GLY A 437 -13.09 -11.55 -5.90
C GLY A 437 -12.60 -11.43 -7.35
N ASP A 438 -12.30 -12.57 -7.98
CA ASP A 438 -11.80 -12.69 -9.36
C ASP A 438 -12.87 -13.28 -10.30
N ALA A 439 -14.04 -13.71 -9.79
CA ALA A 439 -15.06 -14.43 -10.55
C ALA A 439 -15.75 -13.60 -11.65
N ASN A 440 -15.75 -12.26 -11.54
CA ASN A 440 -16.42 -11.36 -12.48
C ASN A 440 -15.43 -10.53 -13.31
N ASP A 441 -14.27 -11.10 -13.63
CA ASP A 441 -13.18 -10.43 -14.34
C ASP A 441 -13.58 -9.84 -15.70
N GLU A 442 -14.48 -10.48 -16.44
CA GLU A 442 -14.94 -10.00 -17.76
C GLU A 442 -15.75 -8.70 -17.67
N GLN A 443 -16.66 -8.60 -16.70
CA GLN A 443 -17.40 -7.36 -16.43
C GLN A 443 -16.49 -6.29 -15.77
N ARG A 444 -15.50 -6.72 -14.99
CA ARG A 444 -14.55 -5.87 -14.26
C ARG A 444 -13.50 -5.22 -15.18
N LEU A 445 -12.98 -5.99 -16.13
CA LEU A 445 -11.98 -5.56 -17.10
C LEU A 445 -12.64 -4.92 -18.33
N ALA A 446 -13.98 -4.82 -18.38
CA ALA A 446 -14.65 -4.07 -19.42
C ALA A 446 -14.16 -2.60 -19.40
N PRO A 447 -13.88 -2.00 -20.58
CA PRO A 447 -13.60 -0.58 -20.66
C PRO A 447 -14.76 0.19 -20.04
N ALA A 448 -14.45 1.18 -19.20
CA ALA A 448 -15.50 2.06 -18.66
C ALA A 448 -16.28 2.67 -19.85
N PRO A 449 -17.63 2.70 -19.79
CA PRO A 449 -18.43 3.30 -20.84
C PRO A 449 -17.96 4.73 -21.07
N GLN A 450 -17.64 5.05 -22.32
CA GLN A 450 -17.27 6.41 -22.72
C GLN A 450 -18.45 7.33 -22.38
N PRO A 451 -18.24 8.42 -21.62
CA PRO A 451 -19.27 9.43 -21.42
C PRO A 451 -19.78 9.88 -22.79
N SER A 452 -21.09 9.81 -23.03
CA SER A 452 -21.64 10.24 -24.31
C SER A 452 -21.32 11.71 -24.53
N ILE A 453 -20.58 12.03 -25.59
CA ILE A 453 -20.24 13.41 -26.00
C ILE A 453 -21.52 14.21 -26.33
N VAL A 454 -22.63 13.49 -26.57
CA VAL A 454 -23.93 14.06 -26.88
C VAL A 454 -24.89 13.82 -25.70
N LEU A 455 -25.13 14.85 -24.91
CA LEU A 455 -26.36 14.97 -24.14
C LEU A 455 -27.50 15.13 -25.16
N LYS A 456 -28.19 14.04 -25.52
CA LYS A 456 -29.45 14.16 -26.24
C LYS A 456 -30.47 14.72 -25.26
N THR A 457 -30.66 16.04 -25.26
CA THR A 457 -31.84 16.65 -24.64
C THR A 457 -33.08 15.98 -25.24
N PRO A 458 -34.01 15.46 -24.42
CA PRO A 458 -35.28 14.97 -24.92
C PRO A 458 -35.97 16.08 -25.73
N PRO A 459 -36.64 15.77 -26.86
CA PRO A 459 -37.41 16.77 -27.59
C PRO A 459 -38.64 17.15 -26.75
N GLY A 460 -38.49 18.20 -25.95
CA GLY A 460 -39.56 18.81 -25.17
C GLY A 460 -39.51 20.33 -25.32
N LYS A 461 -40.68 20.97 -25.43
CA LYS A 461 -40.84 22.42 -25.63
C LYS A 461 -40.46 23.28 -24.40
N GLY A 462 -39.68 22.74 -23.47
CA GLY A 462 -39.27 23.42 -22.24
C GLY A 462 -37.80 23.82 -22.29
N SER A 463 -37.54 25.13 -22.35
CA SER A 463 -36.20 25.70 -22.14
C SER A 463 -35.74 25.41 -20.71
N LEU A 464 -34.82 24.45 -20.52
CA LEU A 464 -34.09 24.33 -19.26
C LEU A 464 -33.06 25.46 -19.17
N ILE A 465 -33.18 26.28 -18.13
CA ILE A 465 -32.29 27.41 -17.82
C ILE A 465 -30.87 26.88 -17.67
N ARG A 466 -29.95 27.30 -18.54
CA ARG A 466 -28.50 27.07 -18.39
C ARG A 466 -27.99 27.84 -17.18
N TYR A 467 -27.67 27.14 -16.09
CA TYR A 467 -26.81 27.69 -15.04
C TYR A 467 -25.36 27.74 -15.56
N ASN A 468 -24.98 28.84 -16.20
CA ASN A 468 -23.58 29.18 -16.47
C ASN A 468 -22.99 29.86 -15.23
N ALA A 469 -22.51 29.07 -14.26
CA ALA A 469 -21.58 29.58 -13.27
C ALA A 469 -20.16 29.58 -13.86
N ARG A 470 -19.61 30.78 -14.04
CA ARG A 470 -18.26 31.06 -14.54
C ARG A 470 -17.18 30.25 -13.79
N GLN A 471 -16.61 29.22 -14.42
CA GLN A 471 -15.23 28.82 -14.15
C GLN A 471 -14.30 29.61 -15.08
N LYS A 472 -13.82 30.77 -14.61
CA LYS A 472 -12.60 31.36 -15.17
C LYS A 472 -11.42 30.54 -14.63
N GLY A 473 -10.68 29.88 -15.54
CA GLY A 473 -9.31 29.46 -15.30
C GLY A 473 -9.01 27.96 -15.29
N ARG A 474 -9.28 27.23 -16.37
CA ARG A 474 -8.49 26.05 -16.76
C ARG A 474 -8.40 25.98 -18.30
N LEU A 475 -7.18 25.98 -18.82
CA LEU A 475 -6.89 25.79 -20.24
C LEU A 475 -7.35 24.38 -20.68
N PRO A 476 -7.97 24.21 -21.87
CA PRO A 476 -8.45 22.91 -22.32
C PRO A 476 -7.28 21.97 -22.64
N GLN A 477 -7.41 20.75 -22.15
CA GLN A 477 -6.51 19.62 -22.30
C GLN A 477 -6.59 19.03 -23.73
N ALA A 478 -6.37 19.84 -24.76
CA ALA A 478 -6.40 19.42 -26.16
C ALA A 478 -5.14 18.62 -26.58
N GLN A 479 -4.04 18.74 -25.84
CA GLN A 479 -2.78 18.06 -26.17
C GLN A 479 -2.74 16.58 -25.77
N LYS A 480 -3.57 16.10 -24.84
CA LYS A 480 -3.60 14.67 -24.46
C LYS A 480 -4.27 13.78 -25.51
N VAL A 481 -5.30 14.29 -26.17
CA VAL A 481 -6.08 13.54 -27.17
C VAL A 481 -5.27 13.30 -28.46
N ALA A 482 -4.34 14.21 -28.79
CA ALA A 482 -3.48 14.07 -29.96
C ALA A 482 -2.43 12.96 -29.80
N TRP A 483 -1.90 12.78 -28.58
CA TRP A 483 -0.97 11.67 -28.28
C TRP A 483 -1.70 10.32 -28.28
N GLU A 484 -2.90 10.25 -27.70
CA GLU A 484 -3.70 9.01 -27.67
C GLU A 484 -4.14 8.55 -29.07
N LYS A 485 -4.36 9.47 -30.02
CA LYS A 485 -4.67 9.09 -31.42
C LYS A 485 -3.47 8.52 -32.19
N SER A 486 -2.24 8.91 -31.85
CA SER A 486 -1.04 8.39 -32.50
C SER A 486 -0.77 6.93 -32.13
N ASP A 487 -1.04 6.55 -30.89
CA ASP A 487 -0.86 5.17 -30.42
C ASP A 487 -1.93 4.21 -30.97
N TYR A 488 -3.13 4.72 -31.28
CA TYR A 488 -4.19 3.95 -31.93
C TYR A 488 -3.86 3.59 -33.39
N ALA A 489 -3.26 4.52 -34.14
CA ALA A 489 -2.95 4.32 -35.56
C ALA A 489 -1.77 3.36 -35.80
N ALA A 490 -0.85 3.25 -34.84
CA ALA A 490 0.31 2.37 -34.94
C ALA A 490 0.01 0.89 -34.64
N TYR A 491 -1.15 0.57 -34.06
CA TYR A 491 -1.51 -0.80 -33.65
C TYR A 491 -2.48 -1.49 -34.63
N ASP A 492 -3.15 -0.74 -35.51
CA ASP A 492 -4.19 -1.26 -36.43
C ASP A 492 -3.62 -1.72 -37.80
N SER A 493 -2.31 -1.60 -38.02
CA SER A 493 -1.64 -2.01 -39.27
C SER A 493 -1.12 -3.45 -39.27
N SER A 494 -1.37 -4.23 -38.22
CA SER A 494 -0.86 -5.60 -38.10
C SER A 494 -1.86 -6.57 -37.50
N THR A 495 -3.01 -6.77 -38.17
CA THR A 495 -3.76 -8.04 -38.17
C THR A 495 -4.95 -7.95 -39.12
N SER A 496 -4.75 -8.25 -40.40
CA SER A 496 -5.83 -8.58 -41.31
C SER A 496 -6.01 -10.10 -41.34
N HIS A 497 -7.16 -10.60 -40.86
CA HIS A 497 -7.62 -11.93 -41.26
C HIS A 497 -9.12 -11.92 -41.56
N HIS A 498 -9.40 -12.42 -42.77
CA HIS A 498 -10.69 -12.57 -43.42
C HIS A 498 -11.73 -13.31 -42.58
N GLN A 499 -12.93 -12.75 -42.57
CA GLN A 499 -14.16 -13.36 -42.09
C GLN A 499 -14.76 -14.23 -43.20
N LYS A 500 -15.04 -15.51 -42.94
CA LYS A 500 -15.93 -16.34 -43.76
C LYS A 500 -16.97 -17.01 -42.87
N LYS A 501 -18.24 -16.84 -43.25
CA LYS A 501 -19.44 -17.43 -42.64
C LYS A 501 -19.59 -18.90 -43.03
N ASP A 502 -20.14 -19.71 -42.12
CA ASP A 502 -21.35 -20.55 -42.28
C ASP A 502 -21.35 -21.82 -41.38
N GLY A 503 -22.54 -22.16 -40.84
CA GLY A 503 -23.05 -23.54 -40.83
C GLY A 503 -22.78 -24.51 -39.65
N SER A 504 -23.81 -24.70 -38.81
CA SER A 504 -24.35 -25.95 -38.24
C SER A 504 -23.48 -27.09 -37.64
N ALA A 505 -23.90 -27.46 -36.41
CA ALA A 505 -24.14 -28.80 -35.84
C ALA A 505 -23.00 -29.80 -35.50
N ASP A 506 -23.07 -30.21 -34.23
CA ASP A 506 -22.86 -31.53 -33.61
C ASP A 506 -21.51 -32.00 -33.04
N THR A 507 -21.65 -32.59 -31.84
CA THR A 507 -20.80 -33.53 -31.05
C THR A 507 -19.29 -33.63 -31.32
N ASP A 508 -18.46 -33.46 -30.28
CA ASP A 508 -17.80 -34.57 -29.54
C ASP A 508 -16.73 -34.04 -28.55
N GLY A 509 -16.49 -34.79 -27.48
CA GLY A 509 -15.72 -34.36 -26.31
C GLY A 509 -14.19 -34.37 -26.48
N ARG A 510 -13.53 -33.35 -25.87
CA ARG A 510 -12.34 -33.47 -25.01
C ARG A 510 -11.90 -32.07 -24.50
N PRO A 511 -11.50 -31.92 -23.23
CA PRO A 511 -11.12 -30.61 -22.69
C PRO A 511 -9.70 -30.21 -23.10
N CYS A 512 -9.59 -29.06 -23.75
CA CYS A 512 -8.32 -28.42 -24.07
C CYS A 512 -7.78 -27.69 -22.83
N LYS A 513 -6.75 -28.27 -22.19
CA LYS A 513 -5.97 -27.63 -21.12
C LYS A 513 -5.20 -26.44 -21.68
N ARG A 514 -5.50 -25.21 -21.25
CA ARG A 514 -4.59 -24.06 -21.37
C ARG A 514 -3.86 -23.84 -20.05
N LEU A 515 -2.61 -24.28 -20.01
CA LEU A 515 -1.60 -23.87 -19.03
C LEU A 515 -1.11 -22.46 -19.38
N VAL A 516 -1.39 -21.46 -18.55
CA VAL A 516 -0.48 -20.33 -18.30
C VAL A 516 -0.67 -19.91 -16.84
N GLY A 517 0.35 -20.11 -16.00
CA GLY A 517 0.32 -19.63 -14.61
C GLY A 517 0.85 -20.58 -13.53
N GLN A 518 1.76 -21.51 -13.84
CA GLN A 518 2.42 -22.32 -12.81
C GLN A 518 3.85 -22.68 -13.25
N LYS A 519 4.75 -21.69 -13.20
CA LYS A 519 6.20 -21.92 -13.17
C LYS A 519 6.86 -20.91 -12.23
N PHE A 520 6.69 -21.13 -10.92
CA PHE A 520 7.57 -20.56 -9.90
C PHE A 520 7.78 -21.50 -8.70
N LEU A 521 7.47 -22.80 -8.82
CA LEU A 521 7.44 -23.73 -7.67
C LEU A 521 8.11 -25.08 -7.96
N LEU A 522 9.13 -25.09 -8.83
CA LEU A 522 9.86 -26.31 -9.21
C LEU A 522 11.31 -26.35 -8.70
N LEU A 523 11.61 -25.69 -7.59
CA LEU A 523 12.97 -25.70 -7.00
C LEU A 523 13.04 -26.00 -5.49
N LEU A 524 11.96 -26.45 -4.85
CA LEU A 524 11.99 -26.90 -3.45
C LEU A 524 10.98 -28.03 -3.23
N ARG A 525 11.27 -29.21 -3.80
CA ARG A 525 10.58 -30.45 -3.46
C ARG A 525 11.68 -31.45 -3.11
N ASP A 526 12.05 -31.48 -1.83
CA ASP A 526 12.80 -32.59 -1.26
C ASP A 526 11.80 -33.61 -0.71
N ASP A 527 12.10 -34.86 -1.00
CA ASP A 527 11.36 -36.07 -0.70
C ASP A 527 11.25 -36.32 0.80
N GLU A 528 10.03 -36.57 1.28
CA GLU A 528 9.79 -37.45 2.43
C GLU A 528 8.54 -38.29 2.14
N ASP A 529 8.75 -39.49 1.61
CA ASP A 529 7.77 -40.58 1.67
C ASP A 529 8.28 -41.65 2.63
N ALA A 530 7.35 -42.09 3.45
CA ALA A 530 7.52 -42.82 4.69
C ALA A 530 7.80 -44.32 4.50
N PHE A 531 8.56 -44.88 5.45
CA PHE A 531 8.54 -46.31 5.77
C PHE A 531 7.24 -46.67 6.52
N PRO A 532 6.56 -47.78 6.18
CA PRO A 532 5.53 -48.35 7.04
C PRO A 532 6.13 -49.37 8.02
N VAL A 533 5.82 -49.20 9.30
CA VAL A 533 5.92 -50.25 10.30
C VAL A 533 4.56 -50.94 10.35
N ASP A 534 4.52 -52.23 10.04
CA ASP A 534 3.40 -53.10 10.38
C ASP A 534 3.94 -54.32 11.14
N GLY A 535 3.18 -54.73 12.16
CA GLY A 535 3.64 -55.61 13.23
C GLY A 535 3.79 -57.08 12.85
N ARG A 536 4.83 -57.69 13.42
CA ARG A 536 4.76 -58.97 14.15
C ARG A 536 5.91 -59.05 15.15
#